data_AF-J0WVH6-F1
#
_entry.id   AF-J0WVH6-F1
#
_cell.length_a   1.000
_cell.length_b   1.000
_cell.length_c   1.000
_cell.angle_alpha   90.00
_cell.angle_beta   90.00
_cell.angle_gamma   90.00
#
_symmetry.space_group_name_H-M   'P 1'
#
loop_
_entity.id
_entity.type
_entity.pdbx_description
1 polymer ?
#
loop_
_entity_poly.entity_id
_entity_poly.type
_entity_poly.pdbx_seq_one_letter_code
_entity_poly.pdbx_strand_id
1 'polypeptide(L)' 'MTQFKSEQYIKALKESGFSEVEKVSEEINDDYISVGTLLTKDSTTISISYTDDLFGMYIKNEQ' A
#
# COMPACT_ATOMS: atom_id res chain seq x y z
N MET A 1 2.72 -0.86 -12.09
CA MET A 1 3.33 -2.03 -11.40
C MET A 1 2.22 -3.08 -11.28
N THR A 2 2.43 -4.37 -11.59
CA THR A 2 1.29 -5.32 -11.51
C THR A 2 0.85 -5.56 -10.07
N GLN A 3 -0.46 -5.77 -9.85
CA GLN A 3 -1.05 -6.13 -8.55
C GLN A 3 -0.22 -7.15 -7.77
N PHE A 4 0.23 -8.21 -8.44
CA PHE A 4 1.06 -9.25 -7.83
C PHE A 4 2.33 -8.70 -7.15
N LYS A 5 3.04 -7.77 -7.78
CA LYS A 5 4.26 -7.19 -7.20
C LYS A 5 3.95 -6.34 -5.97
N SER A 6 2.86 -5.58 -6.01
CA SER A 6 2.40 -4.79 -4.86
C SER A 6 2.00 -5.68 -3.68
N GLU A 7 1.33 -6.80 -3.94
CA GLU A 7 0.97 -7.79 -2.93
C GLU A 7 2.20 -8.46 -2.30
N GLN A 8 3.26 -8.73 -3.08
CA GLN A 8 4.53 -9.23 -2.53
C GLN A 8 5.19 -8.21 -1.59
N TYR A 9 5.15 -6.91 -1.93
CA TYR A 9 5.67 -5.85 -1.06
C TYR A 9 4.88 -5.74 0.24
N ILE A 10 3.55 -5.75 0.16
CA ILE A 10 2.68 -5.73 1.34
C ILE A 10 2.95 -6.96 2.22
N LYS A 11 3.12 -8.14 1.60
CA LYS A 11 3.46 -9.37 2.32
C LYS A 11 4.80 -9.24 3.06
N ALA A 12 5.84 -8.73 2.41
CA ALA A 12 7.14 -8.52 3.05
C ALA A 12 7.05 -7.53 4.23
N LEU A 13 6.26 -6.46 4.11
CA LEU A 13 6.03 -5.52 5.22
C LEU A 13 5.33 -6.22 6.39
N LYS A 14 4.31 -7.03 6.12
CA LYS A 14 3.62 -7.82 7.16
C LYS A 14 4.57 -8.79 7.87
N GLU A 15 5.41 -9.50 7.11
CA GLU A 15 6.44 -10.40 7.66
C GLU A 15 7.49 -9.63 8.51
N SER A 16 7.74 -8.36 8.21
CA SER A 16 8.61 -7.49 9.01
C SER A 16 7.95 -6.89 10.27
N GLY A 17 6.66 -7.21 10.51
CA GLY A 17 5.91 -6.82 11.70
C GLY A 17 4.96 -5.62 11.51
N PHE A 18 4.73 -5.16 10.28
CA PHE A 18 3.68 -4.18 10.02
C PHE A 18 2.30 -4.84 10.03
N SER A 19 1.31 -4.14 10.56
CA SER A 19 -0.11 -4.55 10.50
C SER A 19 -0.85 -3.74 9.45
N GLU A 20 -1.69 -4.38 8.65
CA GLU A 20 -2.62 -3.68 7.76
C GLU A 20 -3.72 -3.03 8.60
N VAL A 21 -3.88 -1.73 8.45
CA VAL A 21 -4.93 -0.94 9.10
C VAL A 21 -6.12 -0.78 8.17
N GLU A 22 -5.86 -0.51 6.90
CA GLU A 22 -6.89 -0.26 5.91
C GLU A 22 -6.41 -0.68 4.51
N LYS A 23 -7.35 -1.15 3.70
CA LYS A 23 -7.17 -1.37 2.27
C LYS A 23 -8.36 -0.79 1.53
N VAL A 24 -8.08 0.12 0.60
CA VAL A 24 -9.08 0.80 -0.22
C VAL A 24 -8.83 0.50 -1.70
N SER A 25 -9.90 0.42 -2.46
CA SER A 25 -9.87 0.33 -3.92
C SER A 25 -10.73 1.45 -4.47
N GLU A 26 -10.17 2.26 -5.35
CA GLU A 26 -10.83 3.43 -5.92
C GLU A 26 -10.77 3.34 -7.45
N GLU A 27 -11.93 3.42 -8.08
CA GLU A 27 -12.06 3.56 -9.54
C GLU A 27 -11.84 5.04 -9.88
N ILE A 28 -10.74 5.34 -10.57
CA ILE A 28 -10.43 6.72 -11.00
C ILE A 28 -11.09 7.02 -12.36
N ASN A 29 -11.25 5.99 -13.20
CA ASN A 29 -12.05 6.01 -14.43
C ASN A 29 -12.47 4.57 -14.81
N ASP A 30 -13.20 4.41 -15.93
CA ASP A 30 -13.84 3.16 -16.35
C ASP A 30 -12.90 1.93 -16.43
N ASP A 31 -11.58 2.12 -16.54
CA ASP A 31 -10.59 1.03 -16.63
C ASP A 31 -9.36 1.22 -15.72
N TYR A 32 -9.38 2.19 -14.79
CA TYR A 32 -8.21 2.51 -13.97
C TYR A 32 -8.54 2.44 -12.48
N ILE A 33 -8.12 1.34 -11.86
CA ILE A 33 -8.30 1.08 -10.44
C ILE A 33 -7.00 1.38 -9.69
N SER A 34 -7.09 2.24 -8.68
CA SER A 34 -6.04 2.47 -7.70
C SER A 34 -6.33 1.68 -6.43
N VAL A 35 -5.40 0.85 -5.99
CA VAL A 35 -5.53 0.12 -4.72
C VAL A 35 -4.53 0.68 -3.72
N GLY A 36 -5.06 1.20 -2.62
CA GLY A 36 -4.30 1.71 -1.48
C GLY A 36 -4.27 0.72 -0.32
N THR A 37 -3.16 0.65 0.41
CA THR A 37 -3.03 -0.10 1.65
C THR A 37 -2.27 0.74 2.68
N LEU A 38 -2.86 0.92 3.85
CA LEU A 38 -2.26 1.60 4.99
C LEU A 38 -1.75 0.53 5.96
N LEU A 39 -0.48 0.63 6.31
CA LEU A 39 0.19 -0.26 7.27
C LEU A 39 0.82 0.54 8.40
N THR A 40 0.84 -0.02 9.60
CA THR A 40 1.49 0.59 10.76
C THR A 40 2.37 -0.39 11.51
N LYS A 41 3.44 0.14 12.10
CA LYS A 41 4.32 -0.56 13.03
C LYS A 41 4.92 0.48 13.97
N ASP A 42 4.71 0.31 15.27
CA ASP A 42 5.18 1.24 16.30
C ASP A 42 4.73 2.68 15.96
N SER A 43 5.66 3.63 15.81
CA SER A 43 5.38 5.02 15.39
C SER A 43 5.50 5.25 13.87
N THR A 44 5.65 4.18 13.08
CA THR A 44 5.78 4.26 11.62
C THR A 44 4.48 3.88 10.94
N THR A 45 4.04 4.73 10.02
CA THR A 45 2.92 4.48 9.12
C THR A 45 3.41 4.47 7.68
N ILE A 46 3.02 3.45 6.92
CA ILE A 46 3.32 3.33 5.50
C ILE A 46 2.00 3.31 4.74
N SER A 47 1.83 4.22 3.80
CA SER A 47 0.76 4.17 2.80
C SER A 47 1.36 3.73 1.47
N ILE A 48 0.88 2.61 0.93
CA ILE A 48 1.24 2.12 -0.40
C ILE A 48 0.02 2.26 -1.29
N SER A 49 0.21 2.77 -2.50
CA SER A 49 -0.79 2.70 -3.55
C SER A 49 -0.20 2.16 -4.84
N TYR A 50 -1.00 1.45 -5.62
CA TYR A 50 -0.60 1.02 -6.94
C TYR A 50 -1.76 1.10 -7.92
N THR A 51 -1.38 1.29 -9.17
CA THR A 51 -2.22 1.19 -10.36
C THR A 51 -1.48 0.32 -11.38
N ASP A 52 -2.06 0.09 -12.55
CA ASP A 52 -1.46 -0.75 -13.58
C ASP A 52 -0.02 -0.34 -13.96
N ASP A 53 0.23 0.96 -14.01
CA ASP A 53 1.52 1.55 -14.40
C ASP A 53 2.26 2.20 -13.23
N LEU A 54 1.58 2.70 -12.19
CA LEU A 54 2.20 3.43 -11.09
C LEU A 54 2.28 2.62 -9.78
N PHE A 55 3.25 3.01 -8.95
CA PHE A 55 3.41 2.57 -7.58
C PHE A 55 3.89 3.75 -6.75
N GLY A 56 3.13 4.08 -5.70
CA GLY A 56 3.43 5.16 -4.77
C GLY A 56 3.60 4.62 -3.35
N MET A 57 4.52 5.21 -2.60
CA MET A 57 4.69 4.89 -1.19
C MET A 57 5.03 6.15 -0.40
N TYR A 58 4.29 6.36 0.69
CA TYR A 58 4.56 7.38 1.70
C TYR A 58 4.92 6.72 3.01
N ILE A 59 5.96 7.22 3.67
CA ILE A 59 6.38 6.77 4.99
C ILE A 59 6.31 7.97 5.93
N LYS A 60 5.54 7.84 7.00
CA LYS A 60 5.42 8.81 8.08
C LYS A 60 5.97 8.19 9.35
N ASN A 61 6.88 8.90 10.01
CA ASN A 61 7.27 8.61 11.39
C ASN A 61 6.64 9.66 12.29
N GLU A 62 5.89 9.23 13.30
CA GLU A 62 5.42 10.11 14.36
C GLU A 62 6.58 10.32 15.34
N GLN A 63 7.27 11.46 15.17
CA GLN A 63 8.31 11.95 16.09
C GLN A 63 7.67 12.66 17.28
#